data_AF-A0A0H2QX03-F1
#
_entry.id   AF-A0A0H2QX03-F1
#
_cell.length_a   1.000
_cell.length_b   1.000
_cell.length_c   1.000
_cell.angle_alpha   90.00
_cell.angle_beta   90.00
_cell.angle_gamma   90.00
#
_symmetry.space_group_name_H-M   'P 1'
#
loop_
_entity.id
_entity.type
_entity.pdbx_description
1 polymer ?
#
loop_
_entity_poly.entity_id
_entity_poly.type
_entity_poly.pdbx_seq_one_letter_code
_entity_poly.pdbx_strand_id
1 'polypeptide(L)'
;MQLLNVRADDDQNIEDVRRRIARNPAQVVLLALQGSRLHARVLAASLGAIPRIFYPAVIDMFANSIRHHGTHIAYDNEGYLAVGDMDIAILAISQIKSDFYTANPASRQRVFNSLPHLYSWTKVAMEWLVQKHEGPERLMELRGYLLDIIHSAIAVMREVGEDGVMFIWEKDAHHLIIDLWVQLRGCTIKEEAKAACTLMICKSTFFEGAADGTLRHAPENFGEYLLERCRSQFDLDTARIVALAKDRVVRASSPPTAVIEPDSHLYVEVELEVLGAIIATPGSAHQYFVDEGGIHTLMLIMASGVKGDLWGIVGNSLIVLEKICDRTQSTQAVLAALKNDLVEKLITGTYNYQHFEYVAAESLLAFIERILPDALLFRSNFDRCDALTAGDERREVLCSDPRVGGQWTHLFRVYDERKTFFDKVLRHQLRECDHINCSVKETQYCQFPKCGGCEMRFFCSKKCQREAWVQHRGECYKMRDVRHDGLCSSRDKEPDPTRTP
;
A
#
# COMPACT_ATOMS: atom_id res chain seq x y z
N MET A 1 -54.50 -10.01 15.96
CA MET A 1 -53.99 -10.08 14.58
C MET A 1 -54.52 -11.36 13.94
N GLN A 2 -55.42 -11.26 12.97
CA GLN A 2 -55.76 -12.42 12.12
C GLN A 2 -54.54 -12.66 11.23
N LEU A 3 -53.76 -13.70 11.55
CA LEU A 3 -52.69 -14.19 10.69
C LEU A 3 -53.37 -14.76 9.44
N LEU A 4 -53.44 -13.95 8.38
CA LEU A 4 -53.82 -14.44 7.06
C LEU A 4 -52.92 -15.62 6.72
N ASN A 5 -53.55 -16.76 6.42
CA ASN A 5 -52.89 -18.02 6.08
C ASN A 5 -52.28 -17.92 4.67
N VAL A 6 -51.34 -16.99 4.47
CA VAL A 6 -50.65 -16.81 3.20
C VAL A 6 -49.61 -17.92 3.09
N ARG A 7 -49.78 -18.81 2.12
CA ARG A 7 -48.87 -19.94 1.89
C ARG A 7 -47.55 -19.44 1.30
N ALA A 8 -46.47 -20.15 1.58
CA ALA A 8 -45.15 -19.88 1.00
C ALA A 8 -45.15 -19.99 -0.54
N ASP A 9 -46.11 -20.73 -1.11
CA ASP A 9 -46.20 -21.05 -2.54
C ASP A 9 -46.50 -19.85 -3.45
N ASP A 10 -46.91 -18.71 -2.89
CA ASP A 10 -47.27 -17.52 -3.67
C ASP A 10 -46.04 -16.76 -4.20
N ASP A 11 -44.85 -16.93 -3.59
CA ASP A 11 -43.62 -16.28 -4.03
C ASP A 11 -42.73 -17.28 -4.77
N GLN A 12 -42.64 -17.16 -6.09
CA GLN A 12 -41.91 -18.12 -6.93
C GLN A 12 -40.48 -17.66 -7.23
N ASN A 13 -40.20 -16.36 -7.11
CA ASN A 13 -38.90 -15.78 -7.45
C ASN A 13 -38.49 -14.63 -6.51
N ILE A 14 -37.26 -14.14 -6.69
CA ILE A 14 -36.66 -13.07 -5.89
C ILE A 14 -37.48 -11.77 -5.93
N GLU A 15 -38.07 -11.44 -7.08
CA GLU A 15 -38.81 -10.19 -7.27
C GLU A 15 -40.17 -10.22 -6.56
N ASP A 16 -40.81 -11.38 -6.49
CA ASP A 16 -42.02 -11.58 -5.69
C ASP A 16 -41.75 -11.29 -4.21
N VAL A 17 -40.67 -11.86 -3.67
CA VAL A 17 -40.28 -11.64 -2.27
C VAL A 17 -39.89 -10.18 -2.03
N ARG A 18 -39.17 -9.52 -2.95
CA ARG A 18 -38.85 -8.08 -2.83
C ARG A 18 -40.11 -7.21 -2.79
N ARG A 19 -41.07 -7.47 -3.68
CA ARG A 19 -42.39 -6.80 -3.64
C ARG A 19 -43.13 -7.07 -2.34
N ARG A 20 -42.98 -8.28 -1.78
CA ARG A 20 -43.55 -8.62 -0.48
C ARG A 20 -42.85 -7.93 0.68
N ILE A 21 -41.53 -7.74 0.66
CA ILE A 21 -40.81 -6.95 1.67
C ILE A 21 -41.39 -5.55 1.79
N ALA A 22 -41.68 -4.91 0.65
CA ALA A 22 -42.26 -3.57 0.62
C ALA A 22 -43.70 -3.51 1.19
N ARG A 23 -44.46 -4.60 1.06
CA ARG A 23 -45.88 -4.67 1.50
C ARG A 23 -46.05 -5.19 2.92
N ASN A 24 -45.30 -6.22 3.29
CA ASN A 24 -45.41 -6.94 4.55
C ASN A 24 -44.07 -7.62 4.92
N PRO A 25 -43.09 -6.86 5.44
CA PRO A 25 -41.78 -7.38 5.80
C PRO A 25 -41.85 -8.43 6.92
N ALA A 26 -42.83 -8.33 7.83
CA ALA A 26 -43.02 -9.30 8.91
C ALA A 26 -43.29 -10.71 8.38
N GLN A 27 -44.10 -10.83 7.33
CA GLN A 27 -44.39 -12.13 6.71
C GLN A 27 -43.15 -12.74 6.06
N VAL A 28 -42.33 -11.93 5.39
CA VAL A 28 -41.08 -12.40 4.76
C VAL A 28 -40.11 -12.93 5.82
N VAL A 29 -39.97 -12.19 6.93
CA VAL A 29 -39.14 -12.61 8.08
C VAL A 29 -39.67 -13.91 8.68
N LEU A 30 -40.99 -14.05 8.86
CA LEU A 30 -41.61 -15.27 9.37
C LEU A 30 -41.34 -16.47 8.45
N LEU A 31 -41.51 -16.32 7.14
CA LEU A 31 -41.26 -17.38 6.16
C LEU A 31 -39.78 -17.80 6.13
N ALA A 32 -38.86 -16.84 6.24
CA ALA A 32 -37.44 -17.15 6.37
C ALA A 32 -37.13 -17.92 7.66
N LEU A 33 -37.69 -17.50 8.80
CA LEU A 33 -37.57 -18.19 10.10
C LEU A 33 -38.14 -19.62 10.07
N GLN A 34 -39.13 -19.88 9.21
CA GLN A 34 -39.70 -21.20 8.97
C GLN A 34 -38.86 -22.08 8.01
N GLY A 35 -37.69 -21.60 7.58
CA GLY A 35 -36.73 -22.37 6.78
C GLY A 35 -36.83 -22.15 5.27
N SER A 36 -37.60 -21.15 4.80
CA SER A 36 -37.62 -20.85 3.36
C SER A 36 -36.31 -20.21 2.90
N ARG A 37 -35.49 -20.97 2.16
CA ARG A 37 -34.23 -20.50 1.56
C ARG A 37 -34.39 -19.28 0.63
N LEU A 38 -35.43 -19.23 -0.20
CA LEU A 38 -35.67 -18.10 -1.11
C LEU A 38 -35.83 -16.79 -0.33
N HIS A 39 -36.69 -16.79 0.68
CA HIS A 39 -36.93 -15.66 1.58
C HIS A 39 -35.67 -15.27 2.36
N ALA A 40 -34.93 -16.23 2.91
CA ALA A 40 -33.67 -15.95 3.62
C ALA A 40 -32.64 -15.28 2.69
N ARG A 41 -32.49 -15.76 1.45
CA ARG A 41 -31.60 -15.15 0.45
C ARG A 41 -31.99 -13.72 0.11
N VAL A 42 -33.28 -13.45 -0.08
CA VAL A 42 -33.78 -12.11 -0.39
C VAL A 42 -33.59 -11.18 0.81
N LEU A 43 -33.84 -11.64 2.03
CA LEU A 43 -33.57 -10.86 3.25
C LEU A 43 -32.09 -10.53 3.41
N ALA A 44 -31.19 -11.50 3.16
CA ALA A 44 -29.75 -11.27 3.20
C ALA A 44 -29.34 -10.16 2.22
N ALA A 45 -29.85 -10.19 0.99
CA ALA A 45 -29.53 -9.19 -0.04
C ALA A 45 -30.29 -7.86 0.13
N SER A 46 -31.25 -7.75 1.03
CA SER A 46 -32.15 -6.59 1.16
C SER A 46 -32.39 -6.20 2.62
N LEU A 47 -31.39 -6.41 3.47
CA LEU A 47 -31.48 -6.11 4.89
C LEU A 47 -31.73 -4.62 5.15
N GLY A 48 -31.13 -3.74 4.35
CA GLY A 48 -31.39 -2.29 4.41
C GLY A 48 -32.82 -1.88 4.05
N ALA A 49 -33.60 -2.75 3.40
CA ALA A 49 -34.98 -2.47 3.00
C ALA A 49 -36.01 -2.93 4.04
N ILE A 50 -35.63 -3.71 5.05
CA ILE A 50 -36.56 -4.14 6.11
C ILE A 50 -36.53 -3.16 7.30
N PRO A 51 -37.66 -2.96 7.99
CA PRO A 51 -37.67 -2.15 9.20
C PRO A 51 -36.72 -2.70 10.29
N ARG A 52 -35.93 -1.82 10.93
CA ARG A 52 -34.92 -2.19 11.95
C ARG A 52 -35.48 -3.03 13.11
N ILE A 53 -36.77 -2.95 13.40
CA ILE A 53 -37.43 -3.77 14.44
C ILE A 53 -37.30 -5.28 14.15
N PHE A 54 -37.12 -5.69 12.90
CA PHE A 54 -36.96 -7.09 12.53
C PHE A 54 -35.50 -7.57 12.54
N TYR A 55 -34.52 -6.65 12.62
CA TYR A 55 -33.10 -7.01 12.54
C TYR A 55 -32.70 -8.05 13.59
N PRO A 56 -33.05 -7.91 14.90
CA PRO A 56 -32.65 -8.89 15.90
C PRO A 56 -33.08 -10.33 15.55
N ALA A 57 -34.33 -10.53 15.12
CA ALA A 57 -34.83 -11.85 14.76
C ALA A 57 -34.12 -12.43 13.51
N VAL A 58 -33.84 -11.59 12.51
CA VAL A 58 -33.15 -12.00 11.28
C VAL A 58 -31.68 -12.33 11.57
N ILE A 59 -31.00 -11.54 12.38
CA ILE A 59 -29.60 -11.79 12.77
C ILE A 59 -29.48 -13.02 13.66
N ASP A 60 -30.41 -13.23 14.59
CA ASP A 60 -30.47 -14.43 15.41
C ASP A 60 -30.65 -15.69 14.55
N MET A 61 -31.50 -15.63 13.52
CA MET A 61 -31.69 -16.70 12.53
C MET A 61 -30.40 -17.03 11.78
N PHE A 62 -29.71 -16.01 11.24
CA PHE A 62 -28.47 -16.24 10.50
C PHE A 62 -27.31 -16.70 11.39
N ALA A 63 -27.22 -16.22 12.63
CA ALA A 63 -26.25 -16.73 13.61
C ALA A 63 -26.50 -18.23 13.90
N ASN A 64 -27.76 -18.66 13.96
CA ASN A 64 -28.10 -20.08 14.09
C ASN A 64 -27.70 -20.88 12.84
N SER A 65 -27.91 -20.31 11.65
CA SER A 65 -27.47 -20.91 10.38
C SER A 65 -25.95 -21.15 10.37
N ILE A 66 -25.15 -20.15 10.76
CA ILE A 66 -23.69 -20.28 10.89
C ILE A 66 -23.29 -21.39 11.87
N ARG A 67 -23.94 -21.47 13.04
CA ARG A 67 -23.66 -22.55 14.00
C ARG A 67 -24.00 -23.93 13.46
N HIS A 68 -25.10 -24.05 12.71
CA HIS A 68 -25.52 -25.33 12.16
C HIS A 68 -24.62 -25.77 11.00
N HIS A 69 -24.31 -24.88 10.06
CA HIS A 69 -23.61 -25.24 8.83
C HIS A 69 -22.09 -25.10 8.93
N GLY A 70 -21.55 -24.27 9.83
CA GLY A 70 -20.10 -24.01 9.90
C GLY A 70 -19.24 -25.21 10.29
N THR A 71 -19.83 -26.26 10.87
CA THR A 71 -19.16 -27.53 11.18
C THR A 71 -19.46 -28.65 10.18
N HIS A 72 -20.45 -28.48 9.31
CA HIS A 72 -20.89 -29.49 8.34
C HIS A 72 -20.46 -29.09 6.94
N ILE A 73 -19.14 -29.04 6.74
CA ILE A 73 -18.54 -28.63 5.48
C ILE A 73 -18.71 -29.76 4.46
N ALA A 74 -19.45 -29.48 3.40
CA ALA A 74 -19.68 -30.42 2.31
C ALA A 74 -18.85 -30.06 1.10
N TYR A 75 -18.54 -31.06 0.29
CA TYR A 75 -17.95 -30.91 -1.03
C TYR A 75 -18.90 -31.51 -2.06
N ASP A 76 -18.96 -30.93 -3.25
CA ASP A 76 -19.70 -31.54 -4.35
C ASP A 76 -18.96 -32.75 -4.94
N ASN A 77 -19.56 -33.39 -5.95
CA ASN A 77 -18.98 -34.57 -6.60
C ASN A 77 -17.65 -34.27 -7.31
N GLU A 78 -17.33 -33.01 -7.56
CA GLU A 78 -16.10 -32.54 -8.22
C GLU A 78 -15.03 -32.13 -7.17
N GLY A 79 -15.35 -32.25 -5.88
CA GLY A 79 -14.47 -31.86 -4.77
C GLY A 79 -14.44 -30.34 -4.54
N TYR A 80 -15.41 -29.59 -5.08
CA TYR A 80 -15.54 -28.17 -4.82
C TYR A 80 -16.30 -27.92 -3.52
N LEU A 81 -15.88 -26.89 -2.79
CA LEU A 81 -16.46 -26.53 -1.52
C LEU A 81 -17.93 -26.10 -1.71
N ALA A 82 -18.86 -26.85 -1.12
CA ALA A 82 -20.27 -26.50 -1.15
C ALA A 82 -20.56 -25.41 -0.12
N VAL A 83 -20.73 -24.17 -0.58
CA VAL A 83 -20.96 -23.01 0.29
C VAL A 83 -22.32 -23.07 1.00
N GLY A 84 -23.35 -23.61 0.33
CA GLY A 84 -24.63 -23.94 0.94
C GLY A 84 -25.43 -22.72 1.39
N ASP A 85 -25.81 -22.69 2.67
CA ASP A 85 -26.52 -21.56 3.32
C ASP A 85 -25.55 -20.64 4.10
N MET A 86 -24.24 -20.93 4.10
CA MET A 86 -23.23 -20.15 4.83
C MET A 86 -23.01 -18.77 4.23
N ASP A 87 -22.92 -18.65 2.91
CA ASP A 87 -22.81 -17.38 2.21
C ASP A 87 -23.96 -16.44 2.55
N ILE A 88 -25.19 -16.95 2.52
CA ILE A 88 -26.40 -16.16 2.78
C ILE A 88 -26.32 -15.59 4.19
N ALA A 89 -25.94 -16.41 5.16
CA ALA A 89 -25.81 -15.99 6.55
C ALA A 89 -24.66 -15.00 6.76
N ILE A 90 -23.49 -15.26 6.17
CA ILE A 90 -22.31 -14.38 6.27
C ILE A 90 -22.60 -13.01 5.64
N LEU A 91 -23.15 -12.98 4.42
CA LEU A 91 -23.48 -11.75 3.71
C LEU A 91 -24.55 -10.93 4.44
N ALA A 92 -25.54 -11.58 5.04
CA ALA A 92 -26.56 -10.89 5.84
C ALA A 92 -25.94 -10.23 7.07
N ILE A 93 -25.13 -10.97 7.83
CA ILE A 93 -24.54 -10.46 9.08
C ILE A 93 -23.45 -9.42 8.79
N SER A 94 -22.70 -9.53 7.69
CA SER A 94 -21.63 -8.56 7.35
C SER A 94 -22.15 -7.15 7.04
N GLN A 95 -23.46 -7.00 6.81
CA GLN A 95 -24.11 -5.70 6.62
C GLN A 95 -24.45 -5.00 7.94
N ILE A 96 -24.34 -5.72 9.07
CA ILE A 96 -24.61 -5.16 10.39
C ILE A 96 -23.35 -4.49 10.96
N LYS A 97 -23.55 -3.31 11.52
CA LYS A 97 -22.49 -2.48 12.10
C LYS A 97 -22.46 -2.57 13.62
N SER A 98 -21.32 -2.20 14.21
CA SER A 98 -21.08 -2.23 15.65
C SER A 98 -22.10 -1.44 16.50
N ASP A 99 -22.70 -0.37 15.95
CA ASP A 99 -23.74 0.43 16.60
C ASP A 99 -25.01 -0.40 16.89
N PHE A 100 -25.40 -1.27 15.96
CA PHE A 100 -26.51 -2.20 16.14
C PHE A 100 -26.24 -3.18 17.29
N TYR A 101 -25.04 -3.77 17.33
CA TYR A 101 -24.69 -4.74 18.37
C TYR A 101 -24.62 -4.12 19.75
N THR A 102 -24.19 -2.85 19.82
CA THR A 102 -24.23 -2.06 21.06
C THR A 102 -25.67 -1.87 21.55
N ALA A 103 -26.61 -1.59 20.63
CA ALA A 103 -28.03 -1.46 20.97
C ALA A 103 -28.75 -2.80 21.23
N ASN A 104 -28.20 -3.92 20.76
CA ASN A 104 -28.84 -5.24 20.80
C ASN A 104 -27.90 -6.32 21.36
N PRO A 105 -27.58 -6.28 22.68
CA PRO A 105 -26.58 -7.16 23.28
C PRO A 105 -26.94 -8.66 23.17
N ALA A 106 -28.23 -9.00 23.14
CA ALA A 106 -28.67 -10.38 22.96
C ALA A 106 -28.27 -10.93 21.57
N SER A 107 -28.52 -10.17 20.50
CA SER A 107 -28.09 -10.56 19.15
C SER A 107 -26.57 -10.54 19.01
N ARG A 108 -25.88 -9.57 19.64
CA ARG A 108 -24.41 -9.56 19.73
C ARG A 108 -23.89 -10.88 20.31
N GLN A 109 -24.43 -11.32 21.45
CA GLN A 109 -24.03 -12.57 22.08
C GLN A 109 -24.29 -13.80 21.19
N ARG A 110 -25.40 -13.82 20.43
CA ARG A 110 -25.67 -14.92 19.51
C ARG A 110 -24.68 -14.99 18.36
N VAL A 111 -24.34 -13.84 17.76
CA VAL A 111 -23.32 -13.76 16.71
C VAL A 111 -21.96 -14.15 17.27
N PHE A 112 -21.59 -13.64 18.46
CA PHE A 112 -20.37 -14.04 19.15
C PHE A 112 -20.28 -15.55 19.36
N ASN A 113 -21.35 -16.18 19.84
CA ASN A 113 -21.43 -17.63 20.02
C ASN A 113 -21.35 -18.43 18.70
N SER A 114 -21.53 -17.77 17.54
CA SER A 114 -21.39 -18.38 16.22
C SER A 114 -19.98 -18.27 15.64
N LEU A 115 -19.13 -17.37 16.15
CA LEU A 115 -17.79 -17.09 15.61
C LEU A 115 -16.87 -18.33 15.54
N PRO A 116 -16.85 -19.27 16.51
CA PRO A 116 -16.05 -20.50 16.38
C PRO A 116 -16.40 -21.32 15.13
N HIS A 117 -17.68 -21.37 14.76
CA HIS A 117 -18.17 -22.12 13.61
C HIS A 117 -17.86 -21.38 12.31
N LEU A 118 -18.02 -20.05 12.32
CA LEU A 118 -17.62 -19.18 11.22
C LEU A 118 -16.12 -19.30 10.94
N TYR A 119 -15.28 -19.24 11.98
CA TYR A 119 -13.83 -19.40 11.86
C TYR A 119 -13.44 -20.77 11.29
N SER A 120 -14.05 -21.85 11.78
CA SER A 120 -13.80 -23.20 11.27
C SER A 120 -14.10 -23.31 9.78
N TRP A 121 -15.24 -22.76 9.34
CA TRP A 121 -15.61 -22.73 7.93
C TRP A 121 -14.63 -21.89 7.11
N THR A 122 -14.31 -20.69 7.57
CA THR A 122 -13.37 -19.76 6.91
C THR A 122 -12.00 -20.38 6.72
N LYS A 123 -11.49 -21.09 7.73
CA LYS A 123 -10.21 -21.80 7.66
C LYS A 123 -10.20 -22.85 6.54
N VAL A 124 -11.24 -23.70 6.48
CA VAL A 124 -11.33 -24.73 5.44
C VAL A 124 -11.51 -24.12 4.05
N ALA A 125 -12.25 -23.01 3.93
CA ALA A 125 -12.37 -22.27 2.68
C ALA A 125 -11.02 -21.74 2.18
N MET A 126 -10.19 -21.19 3.08
CA MET A 126 -8.83 -20.74 2.74
C MET A 126 -7.91 -21.88 2.36
N GLU A 127 -7.92 -22.98 3.11
CA GLU A 127 -7.14 -24.18 2.79
C GLU A 127 -7.50 -24.72 1.40
N TRP A 128 -8.78 -24.73 1.05
CA TRP A 128 -9.24 -25.13 -0.27
C TRP A 128 -8.76 -24.17 -1.37
N LEU A 129 -8.82 -22.84 -1.15
CA LEU A 129 -8.33 -21.84 -2.10
C LEU A 129 -6.83 -21.98 -2.38
N VAL A 130 -6.05 -22.30 -1.36
CA VAL A 130 -4.60 -22.52 -1.49
C VAL A 130 -4.32 -23.81 -2.28
N GLN A 131 -5.05 -24.89 -2.02
CA GLN A 131 -4.83 -26.18 -2.66
C GLN A 131 -5.26 -26.22 -4.13
N LYS A 132 -6.25 -25.42 -4.53
CA LYS A 132 -6.88 -25.46 -5.87
C LYS A 132 -6.59 -24.22 -6.70
N HIS A 133 -5.32 -23.98 -7.01
CA HIS A 133 -4.86 -22.80 -7.76
C HIS A 133 -5.09 -22.91 -9.28
N GLU A 134 -5.18 -24.13 -9.84
CA GLU A 134 -5.43 -24.37 -11.26
C GLU A 134 -6.77 -25.10 -11.48
N GLY A 135 -7.49 -24.73 -12.54
CA GLY A 135 -8.69 -25.44 -12.95
C GLY A 135 -9.54 -24.70 -13.99
N PRO A 136 -10.75 -25.23 -14.29
CA PRO A 136 -11.64 -24.65 -15.29
C PRO A 136 -12.14 -23.26 -14.89
N GLU A 137 -12.69 -22.50 -15.84
CA GLU A 137 -13.24 -21.15 -15.61
C GLU A 137 -14.24 -21.09 -14.43
N ARG A 138 -15.11 -22.08 -14.30
CA ARG A 138 -16.04 -22.23 -13.16
C ARG A 138 -15.34 -22.25 -11.80
N LEU A 139 -14.12 -22.80 -11.73
CA LEU A 139 -13.30 -22.78 -10.52
C LEU A 139 -12.86 -21.34 -10.20
N MET A 140 -12.48 -20.56 -11.21
CA MET A 140 -12.05 -19.16 -11.01
C MET A 140 -13.19 -18.29 -10.48
N GLU A 141 -14.41 -18.46 -11.00
CA GLU A 141 -15.60 -17.78 -10.48
C GLU A 141 -15.86 -18.14 -9.01
N LEU A 142 -15.80 -19.44 -8.68
CA LEU A 142 -15.99 -19.92 -7.31
C LEU A 142 -14.91 -19.38 -6.37
N ARG A 143 -13.65 -19.29 -6.82
CA ARG A 143 -12.54 -18.74 -6.02
C ARG A 143 -12.76 -17.27 -5.69
N GLY A 144 -13.09 -16.45 -6.69
CA GLY A 144 -13.40 -15.03 -6.47
C GLY A 144 -14.55 -14.85 -5.49
N TYR A 145 -15.62 -15.63 -5.66
CA TYR A 145 -16.76 -15.63 -4.76
C TYR A 145 -16.40 -16.07 -3.33
N LEU A 146 -15.60 -17.12 -3.16
CA LEU A 146 -15.16 -17.57 -1.82
C LEU A 146 -14.33 -16.52 -1.12
N LEU A 147 -13.47 -15.79 -1.84
CA LEU A 147 -12.71 -14.68 -1.26
C LEU A 147 -13.61 -13.54 -0.79
N ASP A 148 -14.70 -13.24 -1.52
CA ASP A 148 -15.71 -12.28 -1.06
C ASP A 148 -16.37 -12.75 0.25
N ILE A 149 -16.74 -14.02 0.34
CA ILE A 149 -17.37 -14.57 1.56
C ILE A 149 -16.38 -14.61 2.73
N ILE A 150 -15.11 -14.98 2.49
CA ILE A 150 -14.05 -14.94 3.49
C ILE A 150 -13.85 -13.52 4.04
N HIS A 151 -13.78 -12.54 3.15
CA HIS A 151 -13.67 -11.14 3.52
C HIS A 151 -14.85 -10.70 4.41
N SER A 152 -16.08 -11.03 4.00
CA SER A 152 -17.29 -10.77 4.79
C SER A 152 -17.27 -11.49 6.13
N ALA A 153 -16.74 -12.72 6.22
CA ALA A 153 -16.63 -13.46 7.48
C ALA A 153 -15.70 -12.76 8.47
N ILE A 154 -14.55 -12.24 8.02
CA ILE A 154 -13.65 -11.43 8.86
C ILE A 154 -14.32 -10.13 9.30
N ALA A 155 -15.06 -9.47 8.40
CA ALA A 155 -15.84 -8.29 8.74
C ALA A 155 -16.90 -8.60 9.81
N VAL A 156 -17.61 -9.72 9.73
CA VAL A 156 -18.56 -10.16 10.77
C VAL A 156 -17.86 -10.33 12.11
N MET A 157 -16.71 -11.00 12.15
CA MET A 157 -15.96 -11.17 13.40
C MET A 157 -15.58 -9.82 14.02
N ARG A 158 -15.15 -8.85 13.20
CA ARG A 158 -14.79 -7.50 13.65
C ARG A 158 -16.00 -6.71 14.16
N GLU A 159 -17.10 -6.71 13.42
CA GLU A 159 -18.26 -5.82 13.70
C GLU A 159 -19.00 -6.20 14.99
N VAL A 160 -18.80 -7.41 15.54
CA VAL A 160 -19.32 -7.81 16.87
C VAL A 160 -18.82 -6.90 18.00
N GLY A 161 -17.70 -6.20 17.81
CA GLY A 161 -17.09 -5.28 18.78
C GLY A 161 -15.84 -5.89 19.43
N GLU A 162 -15.47 -5.42 20.62
CA GLU A 162 -14.26 -5.84 21.36
C GLU A 162 -14.17 -7.37 21.49
N ASP A 163 -15.26 -8.05 21.86
CA ASP A 163 -15.31 -9.52 21.97
C ASP A 163 -14.91 -10.20 20.65
N GLY A 164 -15.35 -9.65 19.53
CA GLY A 164 -15.05 -10.15 18.20
C GLY A 164 -13.59 -9.93 17.79
N VAL A 165 -13.02 -8.76 18.13
CA VAL A 165 -11.60 -8.46 17.94
C VAL A 165 -10.73 -9.41 18.76
N MET A 166 -11.06 -9.59 20.04
CA MET A 166 -10.39 -10.55 20.92
C MET A 166 -10.47 -11.97 20.36
N PHE A 167 -11.63 -12.38 19.84
CA PHE A 167 -11.79 -13.69 19.23
C PHE A 167 -10.88 -13.89 18.01
N ILE A 168 -10.77 -12.91 17.11
CA ILE A 168 -9.87 -13.02 15.95
C ILE A 168 -8.42 -13.19 16.41
N TRP A 169 -8.01 -12.42 17.42
CA TRP A 169 -6.68 -12.47 18.01
C TRP A 169 -6.39 -13.84 18.64
N GLU A 170 -7.27 -14.32 19.54
CA GLU A 170 -7.13 -15.60 20.23
C GLU A 170 -7.14 -16.82 19.29
N LYS A 171 -7.76 -16.68 18.12
CA LYS A 171 -7.82 -17.74 17.10
C LYS A 171 -6.80 -17.56 16.00
N ASP A 172 -5.91 -16.58 16.11
CA ASP A 172 -4.89 -16.32 15.11
C ASP A 172 -5.48 -16.16 13.69
N ALA A 173 -6.69 -15.61 13.53
CA ALA A 173 -7.31 -15.58 12.21
C ALA A 173 -6.52 -14.69 11.24
N HIS A 174 -5.83 -13.68 11.75
CA HIS A 174 -4.89 -12.86 10.98
C HIS A 174 -3.71 -13.68 10.42
N HIS A 175 -3.25 -14.75 11.08
CA HIS A 175 -2.28 -15.68 10.48
C HIS A 175 -2.82 -16.32 9.21
N LEU A 176 -4.07 -16.77 9.23
CA LEU A 176 -4.72 -17.36 8.06
C LEU A 176 -4.80 -16.35 6.90
N ILE A 177 -5.05 -15.07 7.19
CA ILE A 177 -5.10 -14.02 6.17
C ILE A 177 -3.72 -13.70 5.59
N ILE A 178 -2.67 -13.63 6.43
CA ILE A 178 -1.29 -13.46 5.96
C ILE A 178 -0.91 -14.65 5.07
N ASP A 179 -1.19 -15.87 5.52
CA ASP A 179 -0.89 -17.09 4.78
C ASP A 179 -1.63 -17.13 3.43
N LEU A 180 -2.88 -16.69 3.40
CA LEU A 180 -3.68 -16.57 2.18
C LEU A 180 -3.08 -15.52 1.23
N TRP A 181 -2.72 -14.34 1.74
CA TRP A 181 -2.09 -13.29 0.93
C TRP A 181 -0.78 -13.80 0.33
N VAL A 182 0.12 -14.43 1.09
CA VAL A 182 1.38 -14.97 0.55
C VAL A 182 1.13 -16.04 -0.52
N GLN A 183 0.22 -16.99 -0.25
CA GLN A 183 0.03 -18.16 -1.10
C GLN A 183 -0.77 -17.89 -2.37
N LEU A 184 -1.57 -16.83 -2.41
CA LEU A 184 -2.28 -16.41 -3.63
C LEU A 184 -1.38 -15.68 -4.64
N ARG A 185 -0.06 -15.64 -4.43
CA ARG A 185 0.89 -15.08 -5.39
C ARG A 185 0.73 -15.76 -6.76
N GLY A 186 0.56 -14.94 -7.80
CA GLY A 186 0.44 -15.42 -9.18
C GLY A 186 -0.98 -15.82 -9.57
N CYS A 187 -1.95 -15.72 -8.65
CA CYS A 187 -3.37 -15.81 -8.98
C CYS A 187 -3.83 -14.55 -9.73
N THR A 188 -5.12 -14.43 -10.04
CA THR A 188 -5.64 -13.23 -10.71
C THR A 188 -5.42 -11.97 -9.86
N ILE A 189 -5.28 -10.81 -10.50
CA ILE A 189 -5.07 -9.51 -9.80
C ILE A 189 -6.20 -9.26 -8.80
N LYS A 190 -7.44 -9.59 -9.17
CA LYS A 190 -8.62 -9.46 -8.32
C LYS A 190 -8.54 -10.31 -7.05
N GLU A 191 -8.09 -11.56 -7.15
CA GLU A 191 -7.92 -12.44 -5.99
C GLU A 191 -6.83 -11.94 -5.05
N GLU A 192 -5.71 -11.49 -5.62
CA GLU A 192 -4.60 -10.90 -4.85
C GLU A 192 -5.04 -9.65 -4.09
N ALA A 193 -5.72 -8.73 -4.78
CA ALA A 193 -6.25 -7.50 -4.20
C ALA A 193 -7.31 -7.79 -3.12
N LYS A 194 -8.17 -8.81 -3.29
CA LYS A 194 -9.14 -9.19 -2.26
C LYS A 194 -8.48 -9.76 -1.02
N ALA A 195 -7.41 -10.55 -1.19
CA ALA A 195 -6.59 -11.01 -0.06
C ALA A 195 -5.90 -9.84 0.65
N ALA A 196 -5.33 -8.89 -0.10
CA ALA A 196 -4.75 -7.66 0.43
C ALA A 196 -5.79 -6.81 1.20
N CYS A 197 -7.01 -6.67 0.67
CA CYS A 197 -8.09 -5.95 1.34
C CYS A 197 -8.49 -6.60 2.67
N THR A 198 -8.57 -7.94 2.69
CA THR A 198 -8.87 -8.69 3.92
C THR A 198 -7.73 -8.54 4.93
N LEU A 199 -6.48 -8.50 4.46
CA LEU A 199 -5.30 -8.25 5.27
C LEU A 199 -5.31 -6.84 5.88
N MET A 200 -5.73 -5.81 5.13
CA MET A 200 -5.85 -4.44 5.63
C MET A 200 -7.01 -4.26 6.63
N ILE A 201 -8.09 -5.05 6.51
CA ILE A 201 -9.10 -5.13 7.57
C ILE A 201 -8.49 -5.65 8.87
N CYS A 202 -7.67 -6.71 8.82
CA CYS A 202 -6.97 -7.19 10.01
C CYS A 202 -6.03 -6.11 10.57
N LYS A 203 -5.24 -5.43 9.73
CA LYS A 203 -4.37 -4.32 10.16
C LYS A 203 -5.14 -3.25 10.94
N SER A 204 -6.21 -2.70 10.35
CA SER A 204 -7.01 -1.64 10.98
C SER A 204 -7.68 -2.11 12.29
N THR A 205 -8.03 -3.39 12.37
CA THR A 205 -8.66 -3.98 13.55
C THR A 205 -7.68 -4.10 14.73
N PHE A 206 -6.47 -4.64 14.51
CA PHE A 206 -5.54 -4.95 15.60
C PHE A 206 -4.56 -3.83 15.93
N PHE A 207 -4.14 -3.06 14.93
CA PHE A 207 -2.99 -2.17 15.10
C PHE A 207 -3.40 -0.69 15.16
N GLU A 208 -4.55 -0.34 14.59
CA GLU A 208 -5.11 1.01 14.68
C GLU A 208 -6.21 1.08 15.75
N GLY A 209 -7.07 0.05 15.83
CA GLY A 209 -8.17 -0.01 16.79
C GLY A 209 -7.76 -0.32 18.24
N ALA A 210 -6.74 -1.15 18.46
CA ALA A 210 -6.35 -1.59 19.81
C ALA A 210 -5.34 -0.65 20.51
N ALA A 211 -5.12 0.56 19.97
CA ALA A 211 -4.26 1.58 20.56
C ALA A 211 -4.74 2.05 21.95
N ASP A 212 -5.99 1.73 22.33
CA ASP A 212 -6.55 1.92 23.66
C ASP A 212 -6.05 0.92 24.72
N GLY A 213 -5.19 -0.03 24.33
CA GLY A 213 -4.63 -1.05 25.22
C GLY A 213 -5.51 -2.29 25.38
N THR A 214 -6.55 -2.45 24.56
CA THR A 214 -7.41 -3.65 24.55
C THR A 214 -6.58 -4.93 24.34
N LEU A 215 -5.53 -4.87 23.51
CA LEU A 215 -4.62 -5.98 23.24
C LEU A 215 -3.23 -5.72 23.83
N ARG A 216 -3.05 -6.02 25.12
CA ARG A 216 -1.79 -5.80 25.87
C ARG A 216 -0.54 -6.49 25.29
N HIS A 217 -0.72 -7.38 24.31
CA HIS A 217 0.36 -8.16 23.69
C HIS A 217 0.34 -8.08 22.15
N ALA A 218 -0.49 -7.22 21.56
CA ALA A 218 -0.40 -6.98 20.13
C ALA A 218 0.93 -6.28 19.81
N PRO A 219 1.67 -6.70 18.78
CA PRO A 219 2.85 -5.99 18.32
C PRO A 219 2.48 -4.54 17.97
N GLU A 220 3.38 -3.60 18.23
CA GLU A 220 3.14 -2.18 17.91
C GLU A 220 3.12 -1.93 16.39
N ASN A 221 3.71 -2.84 15.59
CA ASN A 221 3.83 -2.68 14.15
C ASN A 221 3.30 -3.89 13.38
N PHE A 222 2.25 -3.68 12.60
CA PHE A 222 1.65 -4.73 11.76
C PHE A 222 2.64 -5.36 10.77
N GLY A 223 3.49 -4.55 10.14
CA GLY A 223 4.42 -5.08 9.14
C GLY A 223 5.54 -5.91 9.78
N GLU A 224 5.96 -5.64 11.02
CA GLU A 224 6.90 -6.50 11.75
C GLU A 224 6.32 -7.90 11.94
N TYR A 225 5.06 -7.93 12.36
CA TYR A 225 4.32 -9.16 12.53
C TYR A 225 4.16 -9.93 11.22
N LEU A 226 3.80 -9.23 10.13
CA LEU A 226 3.68 -9.83 8.80
C LEU A 226 5.02 -10.44 8.36
N LEU A 227 6.13 -9.72 8.54
CA LEU A 227 7.46 -10.21 8.19
C LEU A 227 7.86 -11.43 9.02
N GLU A 228 7.59 -11.42 10.33
CA GLU A 228 7.88 -12.56 11.22
C GLU A 228 7.06 -13.80 10.85
N ARG A 229 5.76 -13.62 10.57
CA ARG A 229 4.90 -14.73 10.11
C ARG A 229 5.40 -15.30 8.80
N CYS A 230 5.75 -14.46 7.83
CA CYS A 230 6.28 -14.91 6.55
C CYS A 230 7.60 -15.68 6.68
N ARG A 231 8.48 -15.23 7.59
CA ARG A 231 9.75 -15.90 7.88
C ARG A 231 9.54 -17.27 8.53
N SER A 232 8.69 -17.34 9.56
CA SER A 232 8.46 -18.57 10.33
C SER A 232 7.66 -19.62 9.56
N GLN A 233 6.68 -19.21 8.76
CA GLN A 233 5.77 -20.12 8.06
C GLN A 233 6.27 -20.53 6.66
N PHE A 234 6.93 -19.61 5.94
CA PHE A 234 7.26 -19.81 4.51
C PHE A 234 8.76 -19.71 4.20
N ASP A 235 9.62 -19.53 5.20
CA ASP A 235 11.07 -19.32 5.02
C ASP A 235 11.37 -18.18 4.01
N LEU A 236 10.58 -17.10 4.10
CA LEU A 236 10.77 -15.90 3.31
C LEU A 236 11.53 -14.86 4.13
N ASP A 237 12.67 -14.41 3.63
CA ASP A 237 13.36 -13.26 4.21
C ASP A 237 12.65 -11.94 3.86
N THR A 238 13.06 -10.86 4.54
CA THR A 238 12.46 -9.53 4.33
C THR A 238 12.58 -9.05 2.89
N ALA A 239 13.69 -9.36 2.19
CA ALA A 239 13.90 -8.94 0.81
C ALA A 239 12.87 -9.59 -0.13
N ARG A 240 12.64 -10.91 0.01
CA ARG A 240 11.66 -11.65 -0.78
C ARG A 240 10.23 -11.19 -0.53
N ILE A 241 9.90 -10.79 0.71
CA ILE A 241 8.57 -10.28 1.05
C ILE A 241 8.34 -8.88 0.47
N VAL A 242 9.35 -8.00 0.53
CA VAL A 242 9.31 -6.69 -0.11
C VAL A 242 9.18 -6.83 -1.63
N ALA A 243 9.95 -7.74 -2.24
CA ALA A 243 9.86 -8.03 -3.67
C ALA A 243 8.48 -8.57 -4.05
N LEU A 244 7.87 -9.44 -3.23
CA LEU A 244 6.50 -9.94 -3.40
C LEU A 244 5.47 -8.80 -3.39
N ALA A 245 5.50 -7.92 -2.39
CA ALA A 245 4.58 -6.79 -2.31
C ALA A 245 4.75 -5.84 -3.49
N LYS A 246 6.00 -5.54 -3.88
CA LYS A 246 6.32 -4.71 -5.04
C LYS A 246 5.76 -5.32 -6.34
N ASP A 247 5.96 -6.62 -6.56
CA ASP A 247 5.49 -7.34 -7.74
C ASP A 247 3.95 -7.26 -7.89
N ARG A 248 3.22 -7.39 -6.77
CA ARG A 248 1.76 -7.24 -6.75
C ARG A 248 1.29 -5.85 -7.11
N VAL A 249 1.92 -4.81 -6.55
CA VAL A 249 1.61 -3.42 -6.93
C VAL A 249 1.86 -3.20 -8.42
N VAL A 250 2.98 -3.69 -8.95
CA VAL A 250 3.30 -3.58 -10.39
C VAL A 250 2.23 -4.26 -11.24
N ARG A 251 1.86 -5.50 -10.89
CA ARG A 251 0.83 -6.25 -11.62
C ARG A 251 -0.53 -5.57 -11.57
N ALA A 252 -0.94 -5.08 -10.39
CA ALA A 252 -2.18 -4.33 -10.25
C ALA A 252 -2.18 -3.04 -11.08
N SER A 253 -1.03 -2.35 -11.18
CA SER A 253 -0.90 -1.10 -11.93
C SER A 253 -0.86 -1.27 -13.45
N SER A 254 -0.58 -2.48 -13.93
CA SER A 254 -0.43 -2.81 -15.35
C SER A 254 -1.23 -4.08 -15.69
N PRO A 255 -2.57 -4.07 -15.53
CA PRO A 255 -3.38 -5.23 -15.82
C PRO A 255 -3.29 -5.57 -17.32
N PRO A 256 -3.35 -6.86 -17.70
CA PRO A 256 -3.42 -7.27 -19.10
C PRO A 256 -4.58 -6.55 -19.82
N THR A 257 -4.36 -6.10 -21.05
CA THR A 257 -5.32 -5.25 -21.80
C THR A 257 -6.70 -5.89 -22.01
N ALA A 258 -6.77 -7.23 -21.94
CA ALA A 258 -8.00 -7.98 -22.06
C ALA A 258 -8.89 -7.92 -20.79
N VAL A 259 -8.38 -7.40 -19.66
CA VAL A 259 -9.01 -7.47 -18.34
C VAL A 259 -8.96 -6.10 -17.66
N ILE A 260 -9.49 -5.07 -18.30
CA ILE A 260 -9.69 -3.76 -17.64
C ILE A 260 -11.02 -3.83 -16.87
N GLU A 261 -10.93 -4.18 -15.60
CA GLU A 261 -12.07 -4.14 -14.68
C GLU A 261 -12.33 -2.70 -14.19
N PRO A 262 -13.59 -2.29 -13.99
CA PRO A 262 -13.94 -0.94 -13.51
C PRO A 262 -13.23 -0.56 -12.20
N ASP A 263 -12.96 -1.55 -11.35
CA ASP A 263 -12.40 -1.38 -10.01
C ASP A 263 -10.88 -1.60 -9.95
N SER A 264 -10.20 -1.66 -11.10
CA SER A 264 -8.75 -1.94 -11.16
C SER A 264 -7.88 -0.95 -10.37
N HIS A 265 -8.32 0.29 -10.20
CA HIS A 265 -7.62 1.30 -9.40
C HIS A 265 -7.62 0.93 -7.90
N LEU A 266 -8.72 0.39 -7.37
CA LEU A 266 -8.82 -0.06 -5.97
C LEU A 266 -7.83 -1.19 -5.68
N TYR A 267 -7.51 -2.01 -6.68
CA TYR A 267 -6.52 -3.09 -6.55
C TYR A 267 -5.11 -2.54 -6.34
N VAL A 268 -4.76 -1.45 -7.03
CA VAL A 268 -3.47 -0.77 -6.84
C VAL A 268 -3.41 -0.12 -5.46
N GLU A 269 -4.49 0.55 -5.05
CA GLU A 269 -4.54 1.25 -3.77
C GLU A 269 -4.31 0.30 -2.59
N VAL A 270 -5.01 -0.83 -2.57
CA VAL A 270 -4.90 -1.79 -1.47
C VAL A 270 -3.54 -2.49 -1.43
N GLU A 271 -2.95 -2.80 -2.58
CA GLU A 271 -1.60 -3.38 -2.61
C GLU A 271 -0.54 -2.35 -2.20
N LEU A 272 -0.74 -1.06 -2.51
CA LEU A 272 0.11 0.02 -2.00
C LEU A 272 -0.01 0.18 -0.49
N GLU A 273 -1.19 -0.03 0.11
CA GLU A 273 -1.36 -0.02 1.56
C GLU A 273 -0.59 -1.16 2.23
N VAL A 274 -0.65 -2.38 1.66
CA VAL A 274 0.14 -3.52 2.15
C VAL A 274 1.64 -3.21 2.05
N LEU A 275 2.10 -2.70 0.91
CA LEU A 275 3.48 -2.29 0.72
C LEU A 275 3.88 -1.21 1.74
N GLY A 276 3.04 -0.18 1.93
CA GLY A 276 3.26 0.88 2.90
C GLY A 276 3.40 0.38 4.32
N ALA A 277 2.58 -0.60 4.73
CA ALA A 277 2.68 -1.23 6.03
C ALA A 277 4.01 -1.97 6.24
N ILE A 278 4.50 -2.68 5.21
CA ILE A 278 5.80 -3.38 5.23
C ILE A 278 6.97 -2.38 5.27
N ILE A 279 6.90 -1.31 4.47
CA ILE A 279 7.94 -0.27 4.42
C ILE A 279 7.99 0.55 5.71
N ALA A 280 6.85 0.70 6.39
CA ALA A 280 6.72 1.33 7.70
C ALA A 280 7.17 0.44 8.87
N THR A 281 7.71 -0.77 8.63
CA THR A 281 8.27 -1.63 9.68
C THR A 281 9.73 -1.30 10.00
N PRO A 282 10.11 -1.08 11.27
CA PRO A 282 11.51 -0.86 11.63
C PRO A 282 12.45 -1.91 11.02
N GLY A 283 13.64 -1.50 10.59
CA GLY A 283 14.63 -2.39 9.96
C GLY A 283 14.83 -2.13 8.46
N SER A 284 15.31 -3.15 7.73
CA SER A 284 15.86 -3.00 6.38
C SER A 284 14.86 -3.14 5.22
N ALA A 285 13.56 -3.29 5.49
CA ALA A 285 12.55 -3.46 4.44
C ALA A 285 12.58 -2.32 3.40
N HIS A 286 12.66 -1.08 3.87
CA HIS A 286 12.78 0.09 2.99
C HIS A 286 14.06 0.07 2.16
N GLN A 287 15.19 -0.38 2.72
CA GLN A 287 16.46 -0.46 2.00
C GLN A 287 16.38 -1.46 0.84
N TYR A 288 15.84 -2.65 1.07
CA TYR A 288 15.63 -3.64 0.01
C TYR A 288 14.73 -3.10 -1.11
N PHE A 289 13.68 -2.36 -0.76
CA PHE A 289 12.81 -1.72 -1.76
C PHE A 289 13.58 -0.70 -2.61
N VAL A 290 14.42 0.12 -1.98
CA VAL A 290 15.27 1.10 -2.69
C VAL A 290 16.27 0.40 -3.60
N ASP A 291 16.96 -0.62 -3.12
CA ASP A 291 18.01 -1.34 -3.84
C ASP A 291 17.46 -2.05 -5.09
N GLU A 292 16.22 -2.53 -5.05
CA GLU A 292 15.55 -3.13 -6.20
C GLU A 292 14.82 -2.13 -7.11
N GLY A 293 15.18 -0.85 -7.05
CA GLY A 293 14.62 0.20 -7.91
C GLY A 293 13.17 0.57 -7.58
N GLY A 294 12.67 0.22 -6.39
CA GLY A 294 11.28 0.42 -5.99
C GLY A 294 10.82 1.88 -6.03
N ILE A 295 11.70 2.86 -5.76
CA ILE A 295 11.35 4.28 -5.90
C ILE A 295 10.96 4.62 -7.33
N HIS A 296 11.70 4.14 -8.33
CA HIS A 296 11.36 4.41 -9.73
C HIS A 296 10.00 3.80 -10.09
N THR A 297 9.75 2.55 -9.68
CA THR A 297 8.46 1.89 -9.84
C THR A 297 7.31 2.69 -9.21
N LEU A 298 7.48 3.11 -7.95
CA LEU A 298 6.48 3.89 -7.22
C LEU A 298 6.18 5.23 -7.91
N MET A 299 7.21 5.90 -8.44
CA MET A 299 7.04 7.16 -9.16
C MET A 299 6.33 6.99 -10.50
N LEU A 300 6.50 5.85 -11.19
CA LEU A 300 5.74 5.52 -12.40
C LEU A 300 4.26 5.27 -12.08
N ILE A 301 3.96 4.55 -11.00
CA ILE A 301 2.59 4.31 -10.53
C ILE A 301 1.92 5.63 -10.15
N MET A 302 2.61 6.47 -9.39
CA MET A 302 2.14 7.81 -9.02
C MET A 302 1.89 8.69 -10.27
N ALA A 303 2.76 8.63 -11.28
CA ALA A 303 2.56 9.35 -12.54
C ALA A 303 1.31 8.86 -13.29
N SER A 304 1.07 7.55 -13.32
CA SER A 304 -0.14 6.96 -13.89
C SER A 304 -1.38 7.41 -13.11
N GLY A 305 -1.31 7.45 -11.78
CA GLY A 305 -2.39 7.94 -10.92
C GLY A 305 -2.73 9.41 -11.21
N VAL A 306 -1.73 10.28 -11.32
CA VAL A 306 -1.93 11.69 -11.70
C VAL A 306 -2.57 11.81 -13.09
N LYS A 307 -2.14 11.01 -14.07
CA LYS A 307 -2.70 11.06 -15.43
C LYS A 307 -4.16 10.59 -15.49
N GLY A 308 -4.55 9.66 -14.61
CA GLY A 308 -5.89 9.10 -14.54
C GLY A 308 -6.81 9.77 -13.51
N ASP A 309 -6.38 10.87 -12.87
CA ASP A 309 -7.08 11.50 -11.75
C ASP A 309 -7.41 10.51 -10.59
N LEU A 310 -6.56 9.50 -10.39
CA LEU A 310 -6.70 8.46 -9.36
C LEU A 310 -5.94 8.86 -8.09
N TRP A 311 -6.52 9.79 -7.33
CA TRP A 311 -5.86 10.43 -6.19
C TRP A 311 -5.59 9.52 -4.99
N GLY A 312 -6.34 8.41 -4.83
CA GLY A 312 -6.02 7.39 -3.82
C GLY A 312 -4.69 6.70 -4.10
N ILE A 313 -4.43 6.31 -5.36
CA ILE A 313 -3.11 5.78 -5.79
C ILE A 313 -1.99 6.79 -5.55
N VAL A 314 -2.21 8.07 -5.89
CA VAL A 314 -1.22 9.12 -5.69
C VAL A 314 -0.94 9.32 -4.19
N GLY A 315 -1.99 9.35 -3.37
CA GLY A 315 -1.90 9.50 -1.92
C GLY A 315 -1.15 8.35 -1.26
N ASN A 316 -1.51 7.11 -1.56
CA ASN A 316 -0.83 5.93 -1.04
C ASN A 316 0.63 5.86 -1.52
N SER A 317 0.92 6.30 -2.75
CA SER A 317 2.30 6.41 -3.24
C SER A 317 3.12 7.44 -2.45
N LEU A 318 2.53 8.59 -2.10
CA LEU A 318 3.19 9.61 -1.27
C LEU A 318 3.47 9.09 0.13
N ILE A 319 2.52 8.37 0.75
CA ILE A 319 2.69 7.75 2.07
C ILE A 319 3.89 6.81 2.05
N VAL A 320 3.95 5.88 1.08
CA VAL A 320 5.07 4.94 0.95
C VAL A 320 6.40 5.69 0.77
N LEU A 321 6.43 6.69 -0.11
CA LEU A 321 7.64 7.44 -0.42
C LEU A 321 8.13 8.28 0.76
N GLU A 322 7.22 8.91 1.52
CA GLU A 322 7.53 9.65 2.73
C GLU A 322 8.23 8.74 3.74
N LYS A 323 7.68 7.55 4.01
CA LYS A 323 8.29 6.59 4.94
C LYS A 323 9.67 6.11 4.50
N ILE A 324 9.91 5.94 3.20
CA ILE A 324 11.24 5.60 2.67
C ILE A 324 12.21 6.75 2.92
N CYS A 325 11.84 7.98 2.55
CA CYS A 325 12.68 9.15 2.67
C CYS A 325 13.03 9.46 4.14
N ASP A 326 12.06 9.32 5.04
CA ASP A 326 12.23 9.56 6.47
C ASP A 326 13.22 8.57 7.11
N ARG A 327 13.22 7.32 6.64
CA ARG A 327 14.00 6.22 7.27
C ARG A 327 15.38 6.02 6.72
N THR A 328 15.58 6.22 5.42
CA THR A 328 16.85 5.89 4.79
C THR A 328 17.97 6.82 5.28
N GLN A 329 17.65 8.00 5.86
CA GLN A 329 18.57 9.10 6.19
C GLN A 329 19.52 9.51 5.03
N SER A 330 19.31 8.94 3.85
CA SER A 330 20.17 9.03 2.69
C SER A 330 19.50 9.91 1.65
N THR A 331 20.29 10.81 1.11
CA THR A 331 19.86 11.68 0.01
C THR A 331 19.57 10.90 -1.27
N GLN A 332 20.02 9.64 -1.39
CA GLN A 332 19.82 8.82 -2.58
C GLN A 332 18.35 8.51 -2.85
N ALA A 333 17.55 8.29 -1.80
CA ALA A 333 16.12 8.01 -1.96
C ALA A 333 15.39 9.24 -2.52
N VAL A 334 15.60 10.41 -1.91
CA VAL A 334 15.04 11.68 -2.39
C VAL A 334 15.55 12.01 -3.79
N LEU A 335 16.85 11.81 -4.06
CA LEU A 335 17.43 12.02 -5.38
C LEU A 335 16.78 11.14 -6.44
N ALA A 336 16.52 9.87 -6.12
CA ALA A 336 15.84 8.94 -7.03
C ALA A 336 14.41 9.40 -7.31
N ALA A 337 13.67 9.88 -6.31
CA ALA A 337 12.34 10.42 -6.51
C ALA A 337 12.35 11.72 -7.33
N LEU A 338 13.28 12.63 -7.04
CA LEU A 338 13.46 13.88 -7.79
C LEU A 338 13.81 13.66 -9.26
N LYS A 339 14.61 12.63 -9.57
CA LYS A 339 14.89 12.22 -10.96
C LYS A 339 13.65 11.76 -11.73
N ASN A 340 12.54 11.47 -11.04
CA ASN A 340 11.27 11.05 -11.61
C ASN A 340 10.18 12.11 -11.35
N ASP A 341 10.56 13.39 -11.37
CA ASP A 341 9.68 14.56 -11.31
C ASP A 341 8.80 14.63 -10.04
N LEU A 342 9.37 14.30 -8.88
CA LEU A 342 8.66 14.39 -7.60
C LEU A 342 8.06 15.78 -7.38
N VAL A 343 8.81 16.85 -7.62
CA VAL A 343 8.34 18.23 -7.38
C VAL A 343 7.10 18.55 -8.21
N GLU A 344 7.09 18.20 -9.51
CA GLU A 344 5.92 18.42 -10.36
C GLU A 344 4.69 17.69 -9.82
N LYS A 345 4.87 16.45 -9.37
CA LYS A 345 3.76 15.66 -8.80
C LYS A 345 3.26 16.21 -7.46
N LEU A 346 4.13 16.76 -6.61
CA LEU A 346 3.74 17.44 -5.38
C LEU A 346 2.95 18.72 -5.67
N ILE A 347 3.34 19.47 -6.72
CA ILE A 347 2.58 20.64 -7.17
C ILE A 347 1.20 20.21 -7.68
N THR A 348 1.13 19.18 -8.54
CA THR A 348 -0.15 18.64 -9.03
C THR A 348 -1.03 18.10 -7.90
N GLY A 349 -0.42 17.44 -6.91
CA GLY A 349 -1.10 17.01 -5.68
C GLY A 349 -1.63 18.19 -4.86
N THR A 350 -0.91 19.31 -4.79
CA THR A 350 -1.40 20.53 -4.12
C THR A 350 -2.66 21.08 -4.78
N TYR A 351 -2.70 21.15 -6.12
CA TYR A 351 -3.90 21.59 -6.82
C TYR A 351 -5.13 20.69 -6.60
N ASN A 352 -4.88 19.45 -6.19
CA ASN A 352 -5.91 18.43 -5.98
C ASN A 352 -5.99 18.00 -4.51
N TYR A 353 -5.51 18.83 -3.58
CA TYR A 353 -5.39 18.49 -2.16
C TYR A 353 -6.71 17.99 -1.54
N GLN A 354 -7.87 18.50 -1.98
CA GLN A 354 -9.18 18.08 -1.51
C GLN A 354 -9.52 16.61 -1.81
N HIS A 355 -8.81 15.97 -2.73
CA HIS A 355 -8.99 14.57 -3.09
C HIS A 355 -8.11 13.62 -2.28
N PHE A 356 -7.19 14.14 -1.46
CA PHE A 356 -6.39 13.31 -0.58
C PHE A 356 -7.14 12.97 0.70
N GLU A 357 -7.00 11.72 1.12
CA GLU A 357 -7.28 11.34 2.50
C GLU A 357 -6.31 12.03 3.46
N TYR A 358 -6.71 12.16 4.72
CA TYR A 358 -5.96 12.88 5.74
C TYR A 358 -4.48 12.46 5.80
N VAL A 359 -4.21 11.14 5.84
CA VAL A 359 -2.84 10.61 5.95
C VAL A 359 -1.99 10.96 4.72
N ALA A 360 -2.58 10.91 3.52
CA ALA A 360 -1.90 11.30 2.29
C ALA A 360 -1.60 12.80 2.23
N ALA A 361 -2.52 13.63 2.76
CA ALA A 361 -2.34 15.07 2.86
C ALA A 361 -1.19 15.42 3.83
N GLU A 362 -1.10 14.73 4.96
CA GLU A 362 0.02 14.84 5.90
C GLU A 362 1.35 14.44 5.25
N SER A 363 1.39 13.36 4.45
CA SER A 363 2.59 12.96 3.70
C SER A 363 3.00 14.00 2.66
N LEU A 364 2.04 14.61 1.96
CA LEU A 364 2.30 15.71 1.03
C LEU A 364 2.95 16.90 1.77
N LEU A 365 2.38 17.30 2.90
CA LEU A 365 2.90 18.38 3.74
C LEU A 365 4.30 18.06 4.25
N ALA A 366 4.55 16.84 4.73
CA ALA A 366 5.87 16.41 5.19
C ALA A 366 6.95 16.56 4.09
N PHE A 367 6.60 16.33 2.82
CA PHE A 367 7.53 16.57 1.72
C PHE A 367 7.87 18.05 1.54
N ILE A 368 6.85 18.91 1.54
CA ILE A 368 7.00 20.35 1.26
C ILE A 368 7.70 21.05 2.43
N GLU A 369 7.33 20.71 3.67
CA GLU A 369 7.77 21.39 4.89
C GLU A 369 9.13 20.91 5.39
N ARG A 370 9.46 19.62 5.19
CA ARG A 370 10.63 19.01 5.84
C ARG A 370 11.57 18.32 4.87
N ILE A 371 11.08 17.33 4.11
CA ILE A 371 11.96 16.46 3.31
C ILE A 371 12.66 17.24 2.19
N LEU A 372 11.93 18.07 1.43
CA LEU A 372 12.53 18.86 0.35
C LEU A 372 13.49 19.94 0.87
N PRO A 373 13.14 20.77 1.87
CA PRO A 373 14.07 21.76 2.43
C PRO A 373 15.41 21.14 2.87
N ASP A 374 15.36 20.00 3.54
CA ASP A 374 16.57 19.27 3.97
C ASP A 374 17.35 18.72 2.77
N ALA A 375 16.64 18.17 1.77
CA ALA A 375 17.27 17.67 0.55
C ALA A 375 17.96 18.77 -0.26
N LEU A 376 17.44 20.02 -0.26
CA LEU A 376 18.02 21.17 -0.95
C LEU A 376 19.38 21.62 -0.39
N LEU A 377 19.80 21.12 0.78
CA LEU A 377 21.16 21.27 1.29
C LEU A 377 22.20 20.63 0.37
N PHE A 378 21.79 19.60 -0.39
CA PHE A 378 22.67 18.83 -1.26
C PHE A 378 22.50 19.27 -2.71
N ARG A 379 23.62 19.64 -3.33
CA ARG A 379 23.62 20.15 -4.71
C ARG A 379 22.99 19.18 -5.71
N SER A 380 23.27 17.89 -5.58
CA SER A 380 22.74 16.85 -6.46
C SER A 380 21.20 16.79 -6.46
N ASN A 381 20.57 17.09 -5.31
CA ASN A 381 19.12 17.18 -5.19
C ASN A 381 18.61 18.52 -5.71
N PHE A 382 19.29 19.61 -5.34
CA PHE A 382 18.97 20.96 -5.81
C PHE A 382 18.89 21.03 -7.34
N ASP A 383 19.85 20.42 -8.04
CA ASP A 383 19.91 20.32 -9.52
C ASP A 383 18.75 19.53 -10.14
N ARG A 384 17.89 18.89 -9.33
CA ARG A 384 16.71 18.14 -9.78
C ARG A 384 15.39 18.81 -9.35
N CYS A 385 15.45 19.99 -8.77
CA CYS A 385 14.29 20.76 -8.33
C CYS A 385 13.96 21.90 -9.30
N ASP A 386 14.22 21.75 -10.60
CA ASP A 386 14.00 22.79 -11.61
C ASP A 386 12.53 23.23 -11.69
N ALA A 387 11.59 22.34 -11.36
CA ALA A 387 10.17 22.65 -11.24
C ALA A 387 9.87 23.78 -10.22
N LEU A 388 10.76 23.99 -9.22
CA LEU A 388 10.64 25.12 -8.29
C LEU A 388 11.01 26.45 -8.94
N THR A 389 11.63 26.46 -10.13
CA THR A 389 11.86 27.68 -10.93
C THR A 389 10.64 28.14 -11.71
N ALA A 390 9.48 27.54 -11.45
CA ALA A 390 8.21 27.94 -12.03
C ALA A 390 8.01 29.47 -12.00
N GLY A 391 7.35 29.99 -13.04
CA GLY A 391 7.06 31.42 -13.15
C GLY A 391 6.25 31.95 -11.96
N ASP A 392 6.36 33.25 -11.73
CA ASP A 392 5.80 33.93 -10.56
C ASP A 392 4.31 33.63 -10.34
N GLU A 393 3.52 33.52 -11.43
CA GLU A 393 2.09 33.17 -11.37
C GLU A 393 1.85 31.80 -10.73
N ARG A 394 2.59 30.77 -11.13
CA ARG A 394 2.42 29.41 -10.58
C ARG A 394 2.81 29.37 -9.10
N ARG A 395 3.88 30.09 -8.72
CA ARG A 395 4.31 30.24 -7.32
C ARG A 395 3.25 30.98 -6.50
N GLU A 396 2.68 32.07 -7.03
CA GLU A 396 1.62 32.85 -6.37
C GLU A 396 0.37 32.02 -6.09
N VAL A 397 -0.07 31.19 -7.06
CA VAL A 397 -1.22 30.29 -6.84
C VAL A 397 -0.94 29.29 -5.72
N LEU A 398 0.25 28.67 -5.70
CA LEU A 398 0.61 27.71 -4.66
C LEU A 398 0.73 28.36 -3.28
N CYS A 399 1.36 29.52 -3.20
CA CYS A 399 1.49 30.29 -1.95
C CYS A 399 0.16 30.84 -1.43
N SER A 400 -0.83 31.02 -2.32
CA SER A 400 -2.17 31.50 -1.96
C SER A 400 -3.12 30.39 -1.52
N ASP A 401 -2.72 29.10 -1.61
CA ASP A 401 -3.56 28.01 -1.11
C ASP A 401 -3.73 28.12 0.42
N PRO A 402 -4.96 28.18 0.94
CA PRO A 402 -5.20 28.42 2.37
C PRO A 402 -4.75 27.25 3.27
N ARG A 403 -4.51 26.07 2.73
CA ARG A 403 -4.14 24.86 3.48
C ARG A 403 -2.64 24.66 3.52
N VAL A 404 -1.95 24.92 2.39
CA VAL A 404 -0.53 24.57 2.22
C VAL A 404 0.35 25.74 1.76
N GLY A 405 -0.21 26.93 1.57
CA GLY A 405 0.49 28.08 1.00
C GLY A 405 1.64 28.60 1.85
N GLY A 406 1.52 28.49 3.17
CA GLY A 406 2.61 28.82 4.10
C GLY A 406 3.85 27.92 3.90
N GLN A 407 3.63 26.62 3.72
CA GLN A 407 4.68 25.63 3.49
C GLN A 407 5.34 25.83 2.12
N TRP A 408 4.56 26.11 1.07
CA TRP A 408 5.12 26.47 -0.25
C TRP A 408 5.94 27.76 -0.20
N THR A 409 5.45 28.79 0.48
CA THR A 409 6.19 30.05 0.67
C THR A 409 7.53 29.80 1.35
N HIS A 410 7.54 28.95 2.39
CA HIS A 410 8.77 28.55 3.05
C HIS A 410 9.73 27.82 2.10
N LEU A 411 9.24 26.80 1.37
CA LEU A 411 10.04 26.01 0.45
C LEU A 411 10.66 26.86 -0.67
N PHE A 412 9.89 27.78 -1.27
CA PHE A 412 10.41 28.68 -2.30
C PHE A 412 11.49 29.61 -1.76
N ARG A 413 11.29 30.16 -0.55
CA ARG A 413 12.31 30.98 0.11
C ARG A 413 13.61 30.19 0.32
N VAL A 414 13.52 28.98 0.85
CA VAL A 414 14.70 28.09 1.04
C VAL A 414 15.36 27.81 -0.31
N TYR A 415 14.58 27.49 -1.35
CA TYR A 415 15.12 27.24 -2.68
C TYR A 415 15.87 28.45 -3.25
N ASP A 416 15.30 29.65 -3.17
CA ASP A 416 15.92 30.88 -3.71
C ASP A 416 17.19 31.29 -2.93
N GLU A 417 17.20 31.10 -1.61
CA GLU A 417 18.39 31.27 -0.77
C GLU A 417 19.50 30.27 -1.17
N ARG A 418 19.16 28.99 -1.37
CA ARG A 418 20.11 27.95 -1.78
C ARG A 418 20.61 28.17 -3.20
N LYS A 419 19.75 28.61 -4.12
CA LYS A 419 20.12 29.01 -5.47
C LYS A 419 21.15 30.11 -5.44
N THR A 420 20.89 31.18 -4.68
CA THR A 420 21.82 32.30 -4.50
C THR A 420 23.15 31.83 -3.89
N PHE A 421 23.12 30.96 -2.89
CA PHE A 421 24.31 30.38 -2.28
C PHE A 421 25.13 29.58 -3.30
N PHE A 422 24.52 28.61 -3.98
CA PHE A 422 25.21 27.79 -4.95
C PHE A 422 25.71 28.63 -6.14
N ASP A 423 24.94 29.58 -6.65
CA ASP A 423 25.39 30.46 -7.73
C ASP A 423 26.62 31.28 -7.31
N LYS A 424 26.65 31.78 -6.06
CA LYS A 424 27.82 32.48 -5.52
C LYS A 424 29.01 31.54 -5.36
N VAL A 425 28.84 30.38 -4.71
CA VAL A 425 29.94 29.44 -4.45
C VAL A 425 30.50 28.87 -5.75
N LEU A 426 29.63 28.47 -6.68
CA LEU A 426 30.02 27.87 -7.94
C LEU A 426 30.69 28.87 -8.88
N ARG A 427 30.28 30.14 -8.90
CA ARG A 427 31.00 31.18 -9.68
C ARG A 427 32.47 31.29 -9.29
N HIS A 428 32.81 31.05 -8.02
CA HIS A 428 34.21 31.04 -7.56
C HIS A 428 34.93 29.72 -7.86
N GLN A 429 34.20 28.69 -8.28
CA GLN A 429 34.73 27.37 -8.64
C GLN A 429 34.69 27.08 -10.15
N LEU A 430 34.21 28.02 -10.99
CA LEU A 430 34.26 27.87 -12.44
C LEU A 430 35.72 27.87 -12.88
N ARG A 431 36.15 26.76 -13.48
CA ARG A 431 37.55 26.56 -13.85
C ARG A 431 37.85 27.22 -15.18
N GLU A 432 39.11 27.59 -15.36
CA GLU A 432 39.64 27.98 -16.65
C GLU A 432 40.18 26.74 -17.37
N CYS A 433 40.27 26.79 -18.69
CA CYS A 433 40.86 25.71 -19.45
C CYS A 433 42.35 25.60 -19.10
N ASP A 434 42.82 24.42 -18.73
CA ASP A 434 44.24 24.18 -18.39
C ASP A 434 45.19 24.22 -19.60
N HIS A 435 44.69 24.58 -20.79
CA HIS A 435 45.55 24.81 -21.94
C HIS A 435 46.02 26.26 -21.90
N ILE A 436 47.33 26.48 -21.80
CA ILE A 436 47.93 27.80 -21.56
C ILE A 436 47.51 28.89 -22.57
N ASN A 437 47.14 28.50 -23.78
CA ASN A 437 46.70 29.42 -24.83
C ASN A 437 45.16 29.49 -24.97
N CYS A 438 44.42 28.95 -24.01
CA CYS A 438 42.95 28.93 -24.00
C CYS A 438 42.43 29.65 -22.76
N SER A 439 41.76 30.78 -22.93
CA SER A 439 41.16 31.57 -21.84
C SER A 439 39.68 31.23 -21.60
N VAL A 440 39.17 30.15 -22.20
CA VAL A 440 37.77 29.74 -22.03
C VAL A 440 37.56 29.34 -20.57
N LYS A 441 36.56 29.96 -19.93
CA LYS A 441 36.11 29.60 -18.58
C LYS A 441 34.88 28.73 -18.65
N GLU A 442 34.72 27.86 -17.67
CA GLU A 442 33.49 27.10 -17.49
C GLU A 442 32.33 28.09 -17.36
N THR A 443 31.26 27.83 -18.10
CA THR A 443 29.97 28.53 -17.97
C THR A 443 29.04 27.78 -17.01
N GLN A 444 29.34 26.49 -16.76
CA GLN A 444 28.64 25.62 -15.84
C GLN A 444 29.66 24.81 -15.03
N TYR A 445 29.35 24.53 -13.77
CA TYR A 445 30.21 23.71 -12.92
C TYR A 445 30.43 22.33 -13.54
N CYS A 446 31.68 21.86 -13.53
CA CYS A 446 32.05 20.59 -14.13
C CYS A 446 31.83 20.45 -15.64
N GLN A 447 31.67 21.55 -16.38
CA GLN A 447 31.50 21.54 -17.83
C GLN A 447 32.73 20.99 -18.57
N PHE A 448 33.94 21.27 -18.09
CA PHE A 448 35.16 20.87 -18.77
C PHE A 448 35.49 19.40 -18.46
N PRO A 449 35.66 18.55 -19.49
CA PRO A 449 36.12 17.18 -19.29
C PRO A 449 37.47 17.14 -18.57
N LYS A 450 37.57 16.17 -17.65
CA LYS A 450 38.80 15.83 -16.94
C LYS A 450 39.79 15.14 -17.88
N CYS A 451 41.08 15.36 -17.63
CA CYS A 451 42.12 14.52 -18.22
C CYS A 451 41.92 13.06 -17.79
N GLY A 452 41.73 12.13 -18.73
CA GLY A 452 41.51 10.72 -18.41
C GLY A 452 42.71 9.99 -17.77
N GLY A 453 43.88 10.65 -17.68
CA GLY A 453 45.06 10.12 -17.01
C GLY A 453 45.14 10.53 -15.54
N CYS A 454 45.31 11.82 -15.27
CA CYS A 454 45.48 12.33 -13.91
C CYS A 454 44.17 12.74 -13.23
N GLU A 455 43.11 13.02 -13.98
CA GLU A 455 41.83 13.61 -13.51
C GLU A 455 41.95 14.97 -12.79
N MET A 456 43.14 15.59 -12.78
CA MET A 456 43.42 16.85 -12.08
C MET A 456 43.35 18.08 -12.99
N ARG A 457 43.51 17.90 -14.30
CA ARG A 457 43.42 18.98 -15.30
C ARG A 457 42.10 18.93 -16.06
N PHE A 458 41.60 20.09 -16.45
CA PHE A 458 40.30 20.32 -17.07
C PHE A 458 40.47 21.08 -18.39
N PHE A 459 39.87 20.57 -19.46
CA PHE A 459 40.01 21.16 -20.78
C PHE A 459 38.64 21.46 -21.37
N CYS A 460 38.45 22.63 -21.97
CA CYS A 460 37.17 22.99 -22.58
C CYS A 460 36.79 22.10 -23.79
N SER A 461 37.76 21.38 -24.37
CA SER A 461 37.54 20.47 -25.49
C SER A 461 38.65 19.41 -25.60
N LYS A 462 38.36 18.31 -26.30
CA LYS A 462 39.38 17.32 -26.69
C LYS A 462 40.51 17.91 -27.54
N LYS A 463 40.27 19.01 -28.25
CA LYS A 463 41.30 19.72 -29.02
C LYS A 463 42.31 20.37 -28.08
N CYS A 464 41.85 21.19 -27.13
CA CYS A 464 42.71 21.83 -26.14
C CYS A 464 43.47 20.80 -25.28
N GLN A 465 42.82 19.68 -24.94
CA GLN A 465 43.50 18.59 -24.24
C GLN A 465 44.66 17.99 -25.08
N ARG A 466 44.46 17.75 -26.37
CA ARG A 466 45.50 17.21 -27.26
C ARG A 466 46.65 18.19 -27.47
N GLU A 467 46.35 19.48 -27.60
CA GLU A 467 47.36 20.54 -27.76
C GLU A 467 48.18 20.72 -26.47
N ALA A 468 47.51 20.74 -25.31
CA ALA A 468 48.17 20.80 -24.02
C ALA A 468 48.94 19.52 -23.66
N TRP A 469 48.64 18.37 -24.29
CA TRP A 469 49.21 17.07 -23.93
C TRP A 469 50.73 17.06 -23.99
N VAL A 470 51.35 17.73 -24.96
CA VAL A 470 52.82 17.76 -25.12
C VAL A 470 53.49 18.32 -23.85
N GLN A 471 52.89 19.34 -23.24
CA GLN A 471 53.39 19.97 -22.01
C GLN A 471 52.90 19.25 -20.76
N HIS A 472 51.64 18.81 -20.76
CA HIS A 472 51.00 18.18 -19.62
C HIS A 472 51.47 16.73 -19.36
N ARG A 473 51.91 15.98 -20.38
CA ARG A 473 52.19 14.53 -20.29
C ARG A 473 53.12 14.16 -19.14
N GLY A 474 54.20 14.92 -18.93
CA GLY A 474 55.15 14.66 -17.84
C GLY A 474 54.53 14.86 -16.46
N GLU A 475 53.74 15.92 -16.28
CA GLU A 475 53.00 16.18 -15.04
C GLU A 475 51.89 15.16 -14.81
N CYS A 476 51.21 14.74 -15.89
CA CYS A 476 50.12 13.78 -15.83
C CYS A 476 50.56 12.47 -15.18
N TYR A 477 51.73 11.94 -15.55
CA TYR A 477 52.26 10.73 -14.94
C TYR A 477 52.55 10.90 -13.45
N LYS A 478 53.24 11.99 -13.07
CA LYS A 478 53.54 12.29 -11.67
C LYS A 478 52.28 12.40 -10.81
N MET A 479 51.27 13.11 -11.29
CA MET A 479 50.00 13.27 -10.57
C MET A 479 49.22 11.96 -10.46
N ARG A 480 49.29 11.10 -11.50
CA ARG A 480 48.66 9.78 -11.47
C ARG A 480 49.30 8.88 -10.42
N ASP A 481 50.62 8.91 -10.30
CA ASP A 481 51.37 8.09 -9.33
C ASP A 481 51.07 8.55 -7.88
N VAL A 482 51.06 9.86 -7.62
CA VAL A 482 50.67 10.42 -6.30
C VAL A 482 49.26 9.99 -5.90
N ARG A 483 48.32 9.91 -6.86
CA ARG A 483 46.95 9.47 -6.60
C ARG A 483 46.88 7.98 -6.27
N HIS A 484 47.69 7.16 -6.95
CA HIS A 484 47.80 5.73 -6.63
C HIS A 484 48.41 5.49 -5.24
N ASP A 485 49.42 6.27 -4.87
CA ASP A 485 50.10 6.15 -3.58
C ASP A 485 49.23 6.68 -2.42
N GLY A 486 48.51 7.79 -2.63
CA GLY A 486 47.60 8.38 -1.64
C GLY A 486 46.34 7.55 -1.36
N LEU A 487 45.91 6.71 -2.31
CA LEU A 487 44.82 5.74 -2.12
C LEU A 487 45.31 4.39 -1.57
N CYS A 488 46.60 4.07 -1.67
CA CYS A 488 47.18 2.85 -1.07
C CYS A 488 47.63 3.05 0.39
N SER A 489 47.92 4.27 0.83
CA SER A 489 48.41 4.54 2.20
C SER A 489 47.31 4.66 3.27
N SER A 490 46.03 4.55 2.92
CA SER A 490 44.90 4.57 3.88
C SER A 490 44.26 3.19 4.11
N ARG A 491 44.84 2.13 3.55
CA ARG A 491 44.64 0.76 4.05
C ARG A 491 45.71 0.44 5.08
N ASP A 492 45.69 1.17 6.19
CA ASP A 492 46.23 0.61 7.42
C ASP A 492 45.41 -0.65 7.71
N LYS A 493 46.10 -1.79 7.63
CA LYS A 493 45.56 -3.08 8.03
C LYS A 493 45.13 -2.92 9.49
N GLU A 494 43.82 -2.93 9.75
CA GLU A 494 43.34 -3.25 11.09
C GLU A 494 44.02 -4.57 11.51
N PRO A 495 44.72 -4.59 12.67
CA PRO A 495 45.31 -5.81 13.16
C PRO A 495 44.20 -6.81 13.43
N ASP A 496 44.29 -7.98 12.79
CA ASP A 496 43.39 -9.11 12.98
C ASP A 496 43.33 -9.49 14.47
N PRO A 497 42.19 -9.29 15.16
CA PRO A 497 42.07 -9.56 16.59
C PRO A 497 42.05 -11.07 16.92
N THR A 498 42.17 -11.96 15.93
CA THR A 498 42.12 -13.41 16.16
C THR A 498 43.48 -14.09 16.35
N ARG A 499 44.60 -13.35 16.30
CA ARG A 499 45.93 -13.90 16.66
C ARG A 499 46.28 -13.65 18.13
N THR A 500 45.95 -14.62 18.97
CA THR A 500 46.56 -14.78 20.32
C THR A 500 47.86 -15.61 20.21
N PRO A 501 48.83 -15.40 21.13
CA PRO A 501 50.19 -15.92 21.02
C PRO A 501 50.32 -17.44 21.19
#